data_AF-A0A0X8UY46-F1
#
_entry.id   AF-A0A0X8UY46-F1
#
_cell.length_a   1.000
_cell.length_b   1.000
_cell.length_c   1.000
_cell.angle_alpha   90.00
_cell.angle_beta   90.00
_cell.angle_gamma   90.00
#
_symmetry.space_group_name_H-M   'P 1'
#
loop_
_entity.id
_entity.type
_entity.pdbx_description
1 polymer ?
#
loop_
_entity_poly.entity_id
_entity_poly.type
_entity_poly.pdbx_seq_one_letter_code
_entity_poly.pdbx_strand_id
1 'polypeptide(L)'
;MHADRAFAEGTNRARNILTEIVLYAACERQIGKALKKMSPKDGSEGMVAAVLNVKGDLKLDALGAVRDDSLCDASEEKARNLGSELFEGIPPEECVLEQVAMVDLLKP
;
A
#
# COMPACT_ATOMS: atom_id res chain seq x y z
N MET A 1 -10.47 -7.08 4.27
CA MET A 1 -9.36 -6.10 4.14
C MET A 1 -9.11 -5.47 5.50
N HIS A 2 -7.87 -5.15 5.89
CA HIS A 2 -7.58 -4.54 7.21
C HIS A 2 -8.28 -3.18 7.40
N ALA A 3 -8.30 -2.35 6.36
CA ALA A 3 -8.98 -1.06 6.38
C ALA A 3 -10.49 -1.18 6.62
N ASP A 4 -11.17 -2.13 5.96
CA ASP A 4 -12.61 -2.35 6.18
C ASP A 4 -12.91 -2.73 7.64
N ARG A 5 -12.09 -3.61 8.22
CA ARG A 5 -12.21 -4.01 9.62
C ARG A 5 -12.03 -2.81 10.55
N ALA A 6 -10.99 -1.99 10.32
CA ALA A 6 -10.74 -0.81 11.15
C ALA A 6 -11.90 0.19 11.09
N PHE A 7 -12.54 0.36 9.93
CA PHE A 7 -13.75 1.18 9.80
C PHE A 7 -14.96 0.58 10.52
N ALA A 8 -15.17 -0.74 10.38
CA ALA A 8 -16.28 -1.43 11.03
C ALA A 8 -16.18 -1.39 12.57
N GLU A 9 -14.97 -1.46 13.10
CA GLU A 9 -14.67 -1.44 14.54
C GLU A 9 -14.48 -0.02 15.11
N GLY A 10 -14.46 1.02 14.26
CA GLY A 10 -14.24 2.40 14.68
C GLY A 10 -12.80 2.70 15.16
N THR A 11 -11.85 1.84 14.82
CA THR A 11 -10.41 1.97 15.14
C THR A 11 -9.62 2.63 14.01
N ASN A 12 -10.29 2.99 12.90
CA ASN A 12 -9.69 3.67 11.77
C ASN A 12 -9.08 5.02 12.17
N ARG A 13 -7.96 5.37 11.53
CA ARG A 13 -7.27 6.64 11.81
C ARG A 13 -7.55 7.71 10.77
N ALA A 14 -7.79 7.30 9.54
CA ALA A 14 -8.16 8.20 8.46
C ALA A 14 -9.68 8.44 8.37
N ARG A 15 -10.05 9.56 7.76
CA ARG A 15 -11.46 9.94 7.55
C ARG A 15 -12.16 9.16 6.43
N ASN A 16 -11.40 8.50 5.56
CA ASN A 16 -11.94 7.73 4.43
C ASN A 16 -11.14 6.43 4.21
N ILE A 17 -11.79 5.45 3.60
CA ILE A 17 -11.24 4.10 3.41
C ILE A 17 -9.98 4.08 2.54
N LEU A 18 -9.91 4.94 1.52
CA LEU A 18 -8.76 4.99 0.60
C LEU A 18 -7.48 5.40 1.32
N THR A 19 -7.57 6.42 2.18
CA THR A 19 -6.43 6.88 2.96
C THR A 19 -6.03 5.84 4.00
N GLU A 20 -6.99 5.12 4.57
CA GLU A 20 -6.72 4.03 5.50
C GLU A 20 -6.00 2.86 4.82
N ILE A 21 -6.39 2.50 3.59
CA ILE A 21 -5.69 1.50 2.77
C ILE A 21 -4.24 1.92 2.55
N VAL A 22 -3.99 3.21 2.26
CA VAL A 22 -2.62 3.73 2.12
C VAL A 22 -1.80 3.58 3.40
N LEU A 23 -2.41 3.72 4.60
CA LEU A 23 -1.72 3.48 5.87
C LEU A 23 -1.22 2.03 5.96
N TYR A 24 -2.07 1.05 5.66
CA TYR A 24 -1.69 -0.36 5.66
C TYR A 24 -0.66 -0.68 4.58
N ALA A 25 -0.86 -0.20 3.36
CA ALA A 25 0.04 -0.45 2.25
C ALA A 25 1.45 0.17 2.48
N ALA A 26 1.52 1.27 3.24
CA ALA A 26 2.78 1.92 3.60
C ALA A 26 3.48 1.30 4.84
N CYS A 27 2.78 0.43 5.57
CA CYS A 27 3.13 -0.01 6.93
C CYS A 27 3.32 1.18 7.89
N GLU A 28 2.45 2.19 7.80
CA GLU A 28 2.58 3.45 8.51
C GLU A 28 1.30 3.82 9.24
N ARG A 29 1.44 4.47 10.41
CA ARG A 29 0.28 4.98 11.17
C ARG A 29 0.02 6.46 10.93
N GLN A 30 1.04 7.20 10.51
CA GLN A 30 0.95 8.63 10.30
C GLN A 30 0.63 8.89 8.83
N ILE A 31 -0.54 9.49 8.56
CA ILE A 31 -1.01 9.79 7.20
C ILE A 31 0.05 10.54 6.38
N GLY A 32 0.69 11.56 6.96
CA GLY A 32 1.74 12.31 6.26
C GLY A 32 2.96 11.47 5.86
N LYS A 33 3.37 10.49 6.69
CA LYS A 33 4.46 9.58 6.35
C LYS A 33 4.02 8.57 5.29
N ALA A 34 2.84 7.99 5.45
CA ALA A 34 2.29 7.03 4.49
C ALA A 34 2.16 7.64 3.09
N LEU A 35 1.56 8.84 2.99
CA LEU A 35 1.46 9.56 1.73
C LEU A 35 2.85 9.88 1.17
N LYS A 36 3.77 10.42 1.98
CA LYS A 36 5.14 10.70 1.52
C LYS A 36 5.85 9.43 1.01
N LYS A 37 5.60 8.26 1.61
CA LYS A 37 6.22 6.99 1.23
C LYS A 37 5.61 6.44 -0.08
N MET A 38 4.29 6.46 -0.21
CA MET A 38 3.56 5.83 -1.31
C MET A 38 3.32 6.75 -2.51
N SER A 39 3.47 8.07 -2.35
CA SER A 39 3.33 9.00 -3.48
C SER A 39 4.44 8.77 -4.51
N PRO A 40 4.09 8.71 -5.82
CA PRO A 40 5.05 8.73 -6.91
C PRO A 40 6.04 9.90 -6.74
N LYS A 41 7.29 9.69 -7.14
CA LYS A 41 8.33 10.73 -7.09
C LYS A 41 8.41 11.43 -8.43
N ASP A 42 8.96 12.64 -8.42
CA ASP A 42 9.26 13.35 -9.66
C ASP A 42 10.22 12.49 -10.49
N GLY A 43 9.87 12.27 -11.76
CA GLY A 43 10.60 11.38 -12.66
C GLY A 43 10.33 9.89 -12.48
N SER A 44 9.36 9.48 -11.64
CA SER A 44 8.89 8.09 -11.62
C SER A 44 8.27 7.71 -12.97
N GLU A 45 8.71 6.58 -13.52
CA GLU A 45 8.23 6.07 -14.82
C GLU A 45 6.98 5.18 -14.69
N GLY A 46 6.60 4.83 -13.46
CA GLY A 46 5.44 3.97 -13.19
C GLY A 46 4.85 4.21 -11.80
N MET A 47 3.60 3.79 -11.64
CA MET A 47 2.88 3.79 -10.36
C MET A 47 1.85 2.66 -10.33
N VAL A 48 1.49 2.24 -9.12
CA VAL A 48 0.35 1.32 -8.91
C VAL A 48 -0.87 2.14 -8.51
N ALA A 49 -2.00 1.92 -9.20
CA ALA A 49 -3.27 2.54 -8.88
C ALA A 49 -4.25 1.47 -8.35
N ALA A 50 -4.59 1.55 -7.07
CA ALA A 50 -5.66 0.75 -6.49
C ALA A 50 -7.01 1.45 -6.70
N VAL A 51 -7.91 0.82 -7.44
CA VAL A 51 -9.25 1.33 -7.73
C VAL A 51 -10.30 0.42 -7.11
N LEU A 52 -11.20 0.98 -6.32
CA LEU A 52 -12.22 0.23 -5.60
C LEU A 52 -13.61 0.57 -6.13
N ASN A 53 -14.52 -0.41 -6.10
CA ASN A 53 -15.92 -0.26 -6.46
C ASN A 53 -16.16 0.27 -7.90
N VAL A 54 -15.22 0.03 -8.81
CA VAL A 54 -15.37 0.32 -10.25
C VAL A 54 -15.53 -0.99 -11.01
N LYS A 55 -16.43 -1.00 -11.99
CA LYS A 55 -16.60 -2.12 -12.92
C LYS A 55 -15.75 -1.89 -14.16
N GLY A 56 -14.91 -2.87 -14.50
CA GLY A 56 -14.00 -2.81 -15.64
C GLY A 56 -12.68 -2.12 -15.34
N ASP A 57 -11.81 -2.07 -16.34
CA ASP A 57 -10.47 -1.48 -16.22
C ASP A 57 -10.50 0.05 -16.37
N LEU A 58 -9.48 0.70 -15.81
CA LEU A 58 -9.20 2.10 -16.09
C LEU A 58 -8.88 2.29 -17.58
N LYS A 59 -9.40 3.36 -18.18
CA LYS A 59 -9.03 3.79 -19.54
C LYS A 59 -7.65 4.45 -19.54
N LEU A 60 -6.59 3.65 -19.48
CA LEU A 60 -5.21 4.11 -19.38
C LEU A 60 -4.74 4.90 -20.61
N ASP A 61 -5.26 4.59 -21.79
CA ASP A 61 -4.94 5.31 -23.04
C ASP A 61 -5.24 6.82 -22.94
N ALA A 62 -6.31 7.19 -22.23
CA ALA A 62 -6.68 8.59 -22.01
C ALA A 62 -5.70 9.33 -21.10
N LEU A 63 -4.86 8.60 -20.34
CA LEU A 63 -3.84 9.12 -19.46
C LEU A 63 -2.43 9.04 -20.09
N GLY A 64 -2.31 8.50 -21.32
CA GLY A 64 -1.01 8.22 -21.94
C GLY A 64 -0.21 7.15 -21.20
N ALA A 65 -0.88 6.28 -20.44
CA ALA A 65 -0.26 5.24 -19.63
C ALA A 65 -0.45 3.86 -20.27
N VAL A 66 0.50 2.95 -20.01
CA VAL A 66 0.43 1.55 -20.43
C VAL A 66 0.23 0.69 -19.18
N ARG A 67 -0.63 -0.33 -19.26
CA ARG A 67 -0.80 -1.29 -18.16
C ARG A 67 0.47 -2.12 -18.01
N ASP A 68 1.04 -2.09 -16.82
CA ASP A 68 2.17 -2.94 -16.44
C ASP A 68 1.89 -3.56 -15.07
N ASP A 69 1.44 -4.82 -15.07
CA ASP A 69 1.11 -5.55 -13.85
C ASP A 69 2.37 -5.98 -13.08
N SER A 70 3.56 -5.99 -13.70
CA SER A 70 4.82 -6.34 -13.03
C SER A 70 5.24 -5.30 -11.98
N LEU A 71 4.69 -4.09 -12.04
CA LEU A 71 4.85 -3.08 -10.99
C LEU A 71 4.29 -3.55 -9.64
N CYS A 72 3.38 -4.52 -9.62
CA CYS A 72 2.84 -5.13 -8.40
C CYS A 72 3.72 -6.27 -7.84
N ASP A 73 4.68 -6.78 -8.61
CA ASP A 73 5.49 -7.92 -8.19
C ASP A 73 6.30 -7.60 -6.93
N ALA A 74 6.32 -8.53 -5.99
CA ALA A 74 7.11 -8.39 -4.78
C ALA A 74 8.60 -8.45 -5.12
N SER A 75 9.39 -7.63 -4.44
CA SER A 75 10.85 -7.68 -4.54
C SER A 75 11.47 -7.37 -3.18
N GLU A 76 12.69 -7.86 -2.97
CA GLU A 76 13.48 -7.52 -1.78
C GLU A 76 13.61 -6.01 -1.59
N GLU A 77 13.82 -5.27 -2.68
CA GLU A 77 13.95 -3.82 -2.66
C GLU A 77 12.66 -3.15 -2.15
N LYS A 78 11.49 -3.56 -2.68
CA LYS A 78 10.19 -3.03 -2.24
C LYS A 78 9.94 -3.31 -0.76
N ALA A 79 10.25 -4.53 -0.30
CA ALA A 79 10.12 -4.90 1.11
C ALA A 79 11.05 -4.09 2.03
N ARG A 80 12.32 -3.89 1.66
CA ARG A 80 13.27 -3.04 2.39
C ARG A 80 12.81 -1.58 2.41
N ASN A 81 12.29 -1.06 1.29
CA ASN A 81 11.73 0.29 1.21
C ASN A 81 10.50 0.48 2.13
N LEU A 82 9.77 -0.61 2.40
CA LEU A 82 8.70 -0.63 3.39
C LEU A 82 9.21 -0.71 4.83
N GLY A 83 10.50 -0.97 5.05
CA GLY A 83 11.13 -1.08 6.37
C GLY A 83 11.09 -2.50 6.93
N SER A 84 10.83 -3.50 6.08
CA SER A 84 10.88 -4.91 6.49
C SER A 84 12.31 -5.42 6.57
N GLU A 85 12.59 -6.21 7.60
CA GLU A 85 13.75 -7.11 7.59
C GLU A 85 13.47 -8.26 6.62
N LEU A 86 14.52 -8.78 5.99
CA LEU A 86 14.42 -9.94 5.11
C LEU A 86 15.05 -11.15 5.79
N PHE A 87 14.40 -12.29 5.65
CA PHE A 87 14.82 -13.55 6.26
C PHE A 87 15.10 -14.57 5.17
N GLU A 88 16.17 -15.34 5.34
CA GLU A 88 16.52 -16.40 4.40
C GLU A 88 15.38 -17.43 4.29
N GLY A 89 14.97 -17.73 3.06
CA GLY A 89 13.90 -18.68 2.77
C GLY A 89 12.47 -18.12 2.92
N ILE A 90 12.30 -16.84 3.25
CA ILE A 90 10.98 -16.19 3.34
C ILE A 90 10.79 -15.23 2.16
N PRO A 91 9.69 -15.33 1.40
CA PRO A 91 9.37 -14.39 0.33
C PRO A 91 9.24 -12.93 0.82
N PRO A 92 9.62 -11.91 0.03
CA PRO A 92 9.54 -10.50 0.43
C PRO A 92 8.13 -10.05 0.84
N GLU A 93 7.09 -10.54 0.18
CA GLU A 93 5.69 -10.23 0.47
C GLU A 93 5.24 -10.74 1.84
N GLU A 94 5.77 -11.88 2.29
CA GLU A 94 5.50 -12.46 3.61
C GLU A 94 6.25 -11.69 4.71
N CYS A 95 7.48 -11.26 4.43
CA CYS A 95 8.28 -10.47 5.37
C CYS A 95 7.56 -9.18 5.80
N VAL A 96 6.84 -8.53 4.88
CA VAL A 96 6.15 -7.27 5.13
C VAL A 96 4.88 -7.44 5.98
N LEU A 97 4.29 -8.63 6.06
CA LEU A 97 3.01 -8.85 6.75
C LEU A 97 3.08 -8.54 8.24
N GLU A 98 4.24 -8.75 8.89
CA GLU A 98 4.44 -8.36 10.28
C GLU A 98 4.26 -6.85 10.45
N GLN A 99 4.88 -6.06 9.57
CA GLN A 99 4.78 -4.59 9.60
C GLN A 99 3.35 -4.12 9.35
N VAL A 100 2.61 -4.79 8.45
CA VAL A 100 1.18 -4.52 8.23
C VAL A 100 0.37 -4.81 9.49
N ALA A 101 0.62 -5.93 10.18
CA ALA A 101 -0.05 -6.28 11.43
C ALA A 101 0.26 -5.29 12.56
N MET A 102 1.49 -4.75 12.62
CA MET A 102 1.87 -3.71 13.57
C MET A 102 1.09 -2.41 13.39
N VAL A 103 0.58 -2.13 12.18
CA VAL A 103 -0.33 -0.99 11.95
C VAL A 103 -1.61 -1.15 12.75
N ASP A 104 -2.12 -2.38 12.92
CA ASP A 104 -3.33 -2.67 13.72
C ASP A 104 -3.06 -2.59 15.22
N LEU A 105 -2.01 -3.25 15.71
CA LEU A 105 -1.69 -3.34 17.15
C LEU A 105 -1.39 -1.98 17.80
N LEU A 106 -0.95 -1.03 17.00
CA LEU A 106 -0.52 0.29 17.45
C LEU A 106 -1.57 1.38 17.16
N LYS A 107 -2.79 1.01 16.77
CA LYS A 107 -3.93 1.93 16.73
C LYS A 107 -4.50 2.12 18.15
N PRO A 108 -4.91 3.35 18.49
CA PRO A 108 -5.46 3.67 19.80
C PRO A 108 -6.79 2.97 20.08
#